data_AF-A0A957F5D7-F1
#
_entry.id   AF-A0A957F5D7-F1
#
_cell.length_a   1.000
_cell.length_b   1.000
_cell.length_c   1.000
_cell.angle_alpha   90.00
_cell.angle_beta   90.00
_cell.angle_gamma   90.00
#
_symmetry.space_group_name_H-M   'P 1'
#
loop_
_entity.id
_entity.type
_entity.pdbx_description
1 polymer ?
#
loop_
_entity_poly.entity_id
_entity_poly.type
_entity_poly.pdbx_seq_one_letter_code
_entity_poly.pdbx_strand_id
1 'polypeptide(L)' 'DSFATVMLATGGGPYYATYTLPLLIYEQGFDLLAFGTASAALWVMYLLTSLIVLALYAIAQQWQIGSTEESFVL' A
#
# COMPACT_ATOMS: atom_id res chain seq x y z
N ASP A 1 10.08 -3.97 2.68
CA ASP A 1 10.31 -4.99 3.73
C ASP A 1 9.10 -5.88 4.03
N SER A 2 7.87 -5.36 4.20
CA SER A 2 6.72 -6.20 4.59
C SER A 2 6.38 -7.36 3.62
N PHE A 3 6.45 -7.13 2.31
CA PHE A 3 6.19 -8.18 1.31
C PHE A 3 7.16 -9.36 1.43
N ALA A 4 8.47 -9.08 1.43
CA ALA A 4 9.50 -10.11 1.50
C ALA A 4 9.38 -10.93 2.79
N THR A 5 9.08 -10.28 3.92
CA THR A 5 8.85 -10.96 5.19
C THR A 5 7.69 -11.95 5.10
N VAL A 6 6.53 -11.53 4.58
CA VAL A 6 5.35 -12.41 4.45
C VAL A 6 5.65 -13.57 3.49
N MET A 7 6.23 -13.27 2.32
CA MET A 7 6.54 -14.27 1.30
C MET A 7 7.49 -15.34 1.82
N LEU A 8 8.55 -14.94 2.54
CA LEU A 8 9.55 -15.87 3.07
C LEU A 8 9.10 -16.60 4.34
N ALA A 9 8.38 -15.92 5.24
CA ALA A 9 8.02 -16.49 6.53
C ALA A 9 6.84 -17.46 6.45
N THR A 10 5.80 -17.13 5.67
CA THR A 10 4.54 -17.88 5.67
C THR A 10 4.00 -18.19 4.28
N GLY A 11 4.45 -17.47 3.23
CA GLY A 11 3.85 -17.55 1.91
C GLY A 11 2.36 -17.21 1.92
N GLY A 12 1.90 -16.41 2.89
CA GLY A 12 0.49 -16.06 3.07
C GLY A 12 -0.33 -17.02 3.94
N GLY A 13 0.24 -18.14 4.41
CA GLY A 13 -0.44 -19.10 5.28
C GLY A 13 -0.58 -18.68 6.76
N PRO A 14 -1.18 -19.56 7.60
CA PRO A 14 -2.01 -20.71 7.22
C PRO A 14 -3.38 -20.26 6.67
N TYR A 15 -3.93 -20.97 5.68
CA TYR A 15 -5.24 -20.67 5.08
C TYR A 15 -5.45 -19.18 4.75
N TYR A 16 -4.48 -18.57 4.07
CA TYR A 16 -4.50 -17.15 3.69
C TYR A 16 -4.53 -16.13 4.86
N ALA A 17 -4.30 -16.55 6.11
CA ALA A 17 -4.38 -15.66 7.28
C ALA A 17 -3.36 -14.50 7.24
N THR A 18 -2.24 -14.69 6.53
CA THR A 18 -1.23 -13.63 6.34
C THR A 18 -1.12 -13.21 4.89
N TYR A 19 -2.12 -13.53 4.07
CA TYR A 19 -2.11 -13.25 2.64
C TYR A 19 -2.36 -11.76 2.39
N THR A 20 -1.40 -11.12 1.74
CA THR A 20 -1.41 -9.66 1.51
C THR A 20 -1.66 -9.35 0.03
N LEU A 21 -2.17 -8.15 -0.26
CA LEU A 21 -2.40 -7.71 -1.64
C LEU A 21 -1.14 -7.81 -2.54
N PRO A 22 0.07 -7.43 -2.07
CA PRO A 22 1.29 -7.62 -2.87
C PRO A 22 1.58 -9.09 -3.18
N LEU A 23 1.30 -10.01 -2.24
CA LEU A 23 1.47 -11.44 -2.46
C LEU A 23 0.48 -11.97 -3.51
N LEU A 24 -0.77 -11.50 -3.49
CA LEU A 24 -1.74 -11.80 -4.55
C LEU A 24 -1.25 -11.34 -5.92
N ILE A 25 -0.75 -10.11 -6.03
CA ILE A 25 -0.24 -9.59 -7.30
C ILE A 25 0.95 -10.42 -7.78
N TYR A 26 1.84 -10.81 -6.85
CA TYR A 26 2.98 -11.66 -7.16
C TYR A 26 2.55 -13.02 -7.71
N GLU A 27 1.66 -13.75 -7.01
CA GLU A 27 1.18 -15.07 -7.46
C GLU A 27 0.50 -14.98 -8.83
N GLN A 28 -0.34 -13.97 -9.05
CA GLN A 28 -1.01 -13.77 -10.34
C GLN A 28 -0.02 -13.46 -11.46
N GLY A 29 1.00 -12.63 -11.20
CA GLY A 29 1.94 -12.17 -12.22
C GLY A 29 3.07 -13.14 -12.53
N PHE A 30 3.59 -13.83 -11.52
CA PHE A 30 4.82 -14.61 -11.63
C PHE A 30 4.62 -16.12 -11.50
N ASP A 31 3.61 -16.57 -10.76
CA ASP A 31 3.32 -18.00 -10.63
C ASP A 31 2.31 -18.47 -11.68
N LEU A 32 1.22 -17.70 -11.86
CA LEU A 32 0.14 -18.02 -12.80
C LEU A 32 0.33 -17.38 -14.19
N LEU A 33 1.27 -16.46 -14.34
CA LEU A 33 1.52 -15.69 -15.57
C LEU A 33 0.27 -14.96 -16.10
N ALA A 34 -0.69 -14.68 -15.22
CA ALA A 34 -1.93 -13.97 -15.49
C ALA A 34 -1.70 -12.45 -15.37
N PHE A 35 -0.86 -11.89 -16.25
CA PHE A 35 -0.45 -10.48 -16.20
C PHE A 35 -1.61 -9.48 -16.23
N GLY A 36 -2.70 -9.81 -16.93
CA GLY A 36 -3.91 -8.98 -16.96
C GLY A 36 -4.55 -8.84 -15.58
N THR A 37 -4.73 -9.98 -14.88
CA THR A 37 -5.26 -10.02 -13.51
C THR A 37 -4.32 -9.33 -12.53
N ALA A 38 -3.01 -9.58 -12.63
CA ALA A 38 -2.01 -8.94 -11.78
C ALA A 38 -2.00 -7.41 -11.94
N SER A 39 -2.06 -6.93 -13.18
CA SER A 39 -2.14 -5.49 -13.49
C SER A 39 -3.41 -4.85 -12.94
N ALA A 40 -4.57 -5.49 -13.12
CA ALA A 40 -5.83 -5.00 -12.58
C ALA A 40 -5.80 -4.90 -11.05
N ALA A 41 -5.30 -5.95 -10.36
CA ALA A 41 -5.14 -5.93 -8.92
C ALA A 41 -4.18 -4.84 -8.43
N LEU A 42 -3.09 -4.59 -9.17
CA LEU A 42 -2.14 -3.52 -8.88
C LEU A 42 -2.78 -2.13 -8.96
N TRP A 43 -3.60 -1.87 -9.98
CA TRP A 43 -4.35 -0.62 -10.09
C TRP A 43 -5.34 -0.41 -8.95
N VAL A 44 -6.03 -1.47 -8.52
CA VAL A 44 -6.93 -1.41 -7.36
C VAL A 44 -6.14 -1.05 -6.09
N MET A 45 -5.00 -1.71 -5.86
CA MET A 45 -4.13 -1.40 -4.72
C MET A 45 -3.62 0.05 -4.75
N TYR A 46 -3.26 0.55 -5.93
CA TYR A 46 -2.81 1.93 -6.10
C TYR A 46 -3.92 2.94 -5.80
N LEU A 47 -5.15 2.68 -6.27
CA LEU A 47 -6.31 3.51 -5.97
C LEU A 47 -6.59 3.55 -4.46
N LEU A 48 -6.61 2.41 -3.78
CA LEU A 48 -6.82 2.34 -2.34
C LEU A 48 -5.75 3.13 -1.58
N THR A 49 -4.47 2.94 -1.94
CA THR A 49 -3.36 3.68 -1.33
C THR A 49 -3.48 5.18 -1.58
N SER A 50 -3.82 5.58 -2.80
CA SER A 50 -4.00 6.99 -3.17
C SER A 50 -5.14 7.63 -2.37
N LEU A 51 -6.26 6.93 -2.20
CA LEU A 51 -7.38 7.40 -1.38
C LEU A 51 -6.97 7.61 0.08
N ILE A 52 -6.20 6.69 0.65
CA ILE A 52 -5.67 6.83 2.02
C ILE A 52 -4.76 8.06 2.11
N VAL A 53 -3.81 8.22 1.17
CA VAL A 53 -2.90 9.37 1.15
C VAL A 53 -3.67 10.69 0.99
N LEU A 54 -4.66 10.76 0.10
CA LEU A 54 -5.50 11.94 -0.10
C LEU A 54 -6.32 12.27 1.15
N ALA A 55 -6.86 11.24 1.83
CA ALA A 55 -7.57 11.43 3.08
C ALA A 55 -6.65 11.98 4.18
N LEU A 56 -5.45 11.42 4.34
CA LEU A 56 -4.45 11.91 5.28
C LEU A 56 -4.04 13.35 4.96
N TYR A 57 -3.84 13.67 3.68
CA TYR A 57 -3.53 15.02 3.23
C TYR A 57 -4.65 16.02 3.54
N ALA A 58 -5.91 15.66 3.27
CA ALA A 58 -7.06 16.51 3.54
C ALA A 58 -7.21 16.79 5.05
N ILE A 59 -7.00 15.77 5.90
CA ILE A 59 -6.99 15.93 7.35
C ILE A 59 -5.84 16.85 7.78
N ALA A 60 -4.63 16.65 7.27
CA ALA A 60 -3.48 17.48 7.62
C ALA A 60 -3.68 18.95 7.23
N GLN A 61 -4.25 19.21 6.05
CA GLN A 61 -4.64 20.54 5.58
C GLN A 61 -5.68 21.19 6.50
N GLN A 62 -6.73 20.45 6.89
CA GLN A 62 -7.77 20.97 7.79
C GLN A 62 -7.20 21.38 9.16
N TRP A 63 -6.17 20.67 9.63
CA TRP A 63 -5.55 20.89 10.93
C TRP A 63 -4.36 21.85 10.88
N GLN A 64 -4.11 22.49 9.73
CA GLN A 64 -3.02 23.48 9.55
C GLN A 64 -1.64 22.93 9.94
N ILE A 65 -1.44 21.62 9.78
CA ILE A 65 -0.20 20.95 10.14
C ILE A 65 0.89 21.44 9.19
N GLY A 66 1.84 22.23 9.71
CA GLY A 66 2.94 22.81 8.93
C GLY A 66 2.77 24.28 8.52
N SER A 67 1.67 24.96 8.88
CA SER A 67 1.50 26.41 8.70
C SER A 67 1.77 27.23 9.96
N THR A 68 2.36 26.63 11.00
CA THR A 68 2.90 27.39 12.12
C THR A 68 4.14 28.11 11.61
N GLU A 69 3.96 29.38 11.25
CA GLU A 69 5.03 30.35 11.06
C GLU A 69 5.82 30.49 12.38
N GLU A 70 6.68 29.53 12.69
CA GLU A 70 7.95 29.89 13.34
C GLU A 70 8.77 30.65 12.28
N SER A 71 8.34 31.89 12.01
CA SER A 71 9.30 32.98 11.98
C SER A 71 10.07 32.84 13.30
N PHE A 72 11.22 32.17 13.32
CA PHE A 72 12.46 32.73 12.81
C PHE A 72 12.50 34.25 13.01
N VAL A 73 12.16 34.68 14.23
CA VAL A 73 12.76 35.88 14.82
C VAL A 73 14.18 35.49 15.21
N LEU A 74 15.11 35.92 14.36
CA LEU A 74 16.53 36.20 14.60
C LEU A 74 17.27 35.33 15.63
#